data_AF-A0A3S1FF71-F1
#
_entry.id   AF-A0A3S1FF71-F1
#
_cell.length_a   1.000
_cell.length_b   1.000
_cell.length_c   1.000
_cell.angle_alpha   90.00
_cell.angle_beta   90.00
_cell.angle_gamma   90.00
#
_symmetry.space_group_name_H-M   'P 1'
#
loop_
_entity.id
_entity.type
_entity.pdbx_description
1 polymer ?
#
loop_
_entity_poly.entity_id
_entity_poly.type
_entity_poly.pdbx_seq_one_letter_code
_entity_poly.pdbx_strand_id
1 'polypeptide(L)'
;MFRLEVRSSTPTWFNLALPLLAIGATLILCSGLIALAGAGVLEAYGVMFTASLGDSYAITETMVRATPMIFTGLAVAVAFRAKFWNIGAEGQLLAGAVASCFVGAIPMPGPLAMVLMAVAGAAAGAAVALVPATLRVKFKVDDVVSSLLLNSVIYYALMALIEGPWKDSFSGYPISPPIEDSANFPVLLEGTRLHLGVVAALIAAPLIWFLIVRTTLGFRIRVTGENPEAARYGGIHVERVLISTALLSGALAGLAGVGEVGGVHFQVMSDISP
;
A
#
# COMPACT_ATOMS: atom_id res chain seq x y z
N MET A 1 -41.49 -10.35 -21.50
CA MET A 1 -40.15 -10.87 -21.20
C MET A 1 -39.20 -9.68 -21.17
N PHE A 2 -38.76 -9.23 -19.99
CA PHE A 2 -37.82 -8.12 -19.88
C PHE A 2 -36.43 -8.61 -20.28
N ARG A 3 -35.80 -7.96 -21.27
CA ARG A 3 -34.43 -8.24 -21.68
C ARG A 3 -33.55 -7.13 -21.11
N LEU A 4 -32.64 -7.50 -20.20
CA LEU A 4 -31.64 -6.58 -19.68
C LEU A 4 -30.60 -6.35 -20.78
N GLU A 5 -30.53 -5.13 -21.31
CA GLU A 5 -29.51 -4.71 -22.27
C GLU A 5 -28.52 -3.75 -21.60
N VAL A 6 -27.24 -3.90 -21.90
CA VAL A 6 -26.19 -3.02 -21.38
C VAL A 6 -26.39 -1.63 -21.97
N ARG A 7 -26.58 -0.62 -21.11
CA ARG A 7 -26.66 0.78 -21.55
C ARG A 7 -25.31 1.21 -22.12
N SER A 8 -25.30 1.59 -23.40
CA SER A 8 -24.12 2.07 -24.12
C SER A 8 -23.72 3.50 -23.78
N SER A 9 -24.65 4.31 -23.27
CA SER A 9 -24.38 5.65 -22.76
C SER A 9 -25.22 5.95 -21.51
N THR A 10 -24.58 6.52 -20.50
CA THR A 10 -25.24 7.05 -19.31
C THR A 10 -25.16 8.58 -19.33
N PRO A 11 -26.27 9.29 -19.09
CA PRO A 11 -26.25 10.74 -19.05
C PRO A 11 -25.41 11.23 -17.86
N THR A 12 -24.75 12.37 -18.01
CA THR A 12 -23.78 12.90 -17.04
C THR A 12 -24.36 13.07 -15.63
N TRP A 13 -25.63 13.48 -15.53
CA TRP A 13 -26.35 13.58 -14.25
C TRP A 13 -26.46 12.23 -13.53
N PHE A 14 -26.64 11.14 -14.28
CA PHE A 14 -26.76 9.80 -13.72
C PHE A 14 -25.42 9.29 -13.20
N ASN A 15 -24.33 9.59 -13.93
CA ASN A 15 -22.96 9.27 -13.49
C ASN A 15 -22.54 10.05 -12.23
N LEU A 16 -23.08 11.24 -12.00
CA LEU A 16 -22.84 12.02 -10.78
C LEU A 16 -23.78 11.63 -9.63
N ALA A 17 -25.06 11.38 -9.94
CA ALA A 17 -26.07 11.04 -8.93
C ALA A 17 -25.81 9.67 -8.28
N LEU A 18 -25.34 8.68 -9.04
CA LEU A 18 -25.08 7.34 -8.53
C LEU A 18 -24.07 7.30 -7.36
N PRO A 19 -22.85 7.86 -7.49
CA PRO A 19 -21.91 7.92 -6.38
C PRO A 19 -22.45 8.71 -5.18
N LEU A 20 -23.13 9.83 -5.42
CA LEU A 20 -23.71 10.65 -4.34
C LEU A 20 -24.81 9.92 -3.58
N LEU A 21 -25.68 9.18 -4.29
CA LEU A 21 -26.70 8.33 -3.68
C LEU A 21 -26.08 7.16 -2.92
N ALA A 22 -25.01 6.56 -3.43
CA ALA A 22 -24.28 5.50 -2.73
C ALA A 22 -23.66 6.03 -1.43
N ILE A 23 -23.03 7.20 -1.45
CA ILE A 23 -22.52 7.89 -0.25
C ILE A 23 -23.66 8.16 0.73
N GLY A 24 -24.77 8.74 0.27
CA GLY A 24 -25.93 9.03 1.10
C GLY A 24 -26.53 7.77 1.74
N ALA A 25 -26.72 6.70 0.96
CA ALA A 25 -27.20 5.42 1.46
C ALA A 25 -26.25 4.82 2.51
N THR A 26 -24.94 4.94 2.29
CA THR A 26 -23.92 4.46 3.24
C THR A 26 -23.98 5.24 4.55
N LEU A 27 -24.08 6.57 4.51
CA LEU A 27 -24.25 7.40 5.70
C LEU A 27 -25.57 7.07 6.43
N ILE A 28 -26.67 6.81 5.72
CA ILE A 28 -27.93 6.42 6.36
C ILE A 28 -27.78 5.08 7.09
N LEU A 29 -27.16 4.08 6.45
CA LEU A 29 -26.91 2.78 7.06
C LEU A 29 -25.99 2.89 8.29
N CYS A 30 -24.89 3.64 8.19
CA CYS A 30 -23.98 3.88 9.32
C CYS A 30 -24.66 4.65 10.46
N SER A 31 -25.56 5.59 10.15
CA SER A 31 -26.34 6.33 11.15
C SER A 31 -27.17 5.39 12.01
N GLY A 32 -27.75 4.34 11.41
CA GLY A 32 -28.49 3.30 12.13
C GLY A 32 -27.60 2.58 13.15
N LEU A 33 -26.38 2.20 12.76
CA LEU A 33 -25.41 1.55 13.66
C LEU A 33 -24.96 2.47 14.80
N ILE A 34 -24.71 3.74 14.50
CA ILE A 34 -24.32 4.76 15.49
C ILE A 34 -25.45 4.96 16.52
N ALA A 35 -26.69 5.06 16.04
CA ALA A 35 -27.86 5.17 16.90
C ALA A 35 -28.07 3.92 17.77
N LEU A 36 -27.86 2.72 17.21
CA LEU A 36 -27.91 1.45 17.96
C LEU A 36 -26.82 1.36 19.04
N ALA A 37 -25.66 1.97 18.81
CA ALA A 37 -24.59 2.09 19.81
C ALA A 37 -24.88 3.15 20.90
N GLY A 38 -26.00 3.88 20.81
CA GLY A 38 -26.39 4.91 21.77
C GLY A 38 -25.66 6.26 21.59
N ALA A 39 -24.94 6.46 20.49
CA ALA A 39 -24.22 7.69 20.20
C ALA A 39 -25.06 8.66 19.35
N GLY A 40 -24.81 9.97 19.50
CA GLY A 40 -25.44 10.99 18.68
C GLY A 40 -24.95 10.95 17.23
N VAL A 41 -25.84 10.67 16.27
CA VAL A 41 -25.48 10.54 14.84
C VAL A 41 -24.81 11.80 14.28
N LEU A 42 -25.40 12.98 14.53
CA LEU A 42 -24.85 14.25 14.04
C LEU A 42 -23.50 14.56 14.68
N GLU A 43 -23.34 14.24 15.97
CA GLU A 43 -22.08 14.44 16.69
C GLU A 43 -20.99 13.51 16.15
N ALA A 44 -21.31 12.23 15.92
CA ALA A 44 -20.37 11.28 15.34
C ALA A 44 -19.86 11.72 13.96
N TYR A 45 -20.75 12.22 13.09
CA TYR A 45 -20.32 12.78 11.81
C TYR A 45 -19.59 14.11 11.93
N GLY A 46 -19.97 14.95 12.90
CA GLY A 46 -19.24 16.17 13.24
C GLY A 46 -17.79 15.85 13.63
N VAL A 47 -17.60 14.89 14.54
CA VAL A 47 -16.28 14.41 14.96
C VAL A 47 -15.51 13.79 13.81
N MET A 48 -16.15 12.99 12.95
CA MET A 48 -15.49 12.41 11.77
C MET A 48 -14.92 13.50 10.85
N PHE A 49 -15.66 14.59 10.64
CA PHE A 49 -15.20 15.71 9.82
C PHE A 49 -14.10 16.53 10.51
N THR A 50 -14.28 16.87 11.79
CA THR A 50 -13.29 17.68 12.52
C THR A 50 -12.00 16.93 12.82
N ALA A 51 -12.06 15.63 13.10
CA ALA A 51 -10.87 14.79 13.30
C ALA A 51 -10.03 14.61 12.04
N SER A 52 -10.63 14.79 10.85
CA SER A 52 -9.94 14.63 9.56
C SER A 52 -9.51 15.98 8.96
N LEU A 53 -10.37 17.01 9.05
CA LEU A 53 -10.22 18.29 8.33
C LEU A 53 -10.45 19.52 9.21
N GLY A 54 -10.63 19.36 10.52
CA GLY A 54 -11.03 20.44 11.41
C GLY A 54 -9.97 21.51 11.63
N ASP A 55 -8.69 21.12 11.68
CA ASP A 55 -7.56 22.03 11.86
C ASP A 55 -6.31 21.55 11.11
N SER A 56 -5.24 22.34 11.17
CA SER A 56 -3.96 22.01 10.53
C SER A 56 -3.37 20.69 11.03
N TYR A 57 -3.57 20.33 12.30
CA TYR A 57 -3.06 19.09 12.87
C TYR A 57 -3.82 17.86 12.32
N ALA A 58 -5.14 17.90 12.30
CA ALA A 58 -6.01 16.89 11.72
C ALA A 58 -5.68 16.62 10.24
N ILE A 59 -5.41 17.68 9.47
CA ILE A 59 -4.97 17.56 8.08
C ILE A 59 -3.62 16.85 8.01
N THR A 60 -2.66 17.19 8.88
CA THR A 60 -1.36 16.51 8.87
C THR A 60 -1.46 15.03 9.24
N GLU A 61 -2.29 14.66 10.22
CA GLU A 61 -2.51 13.26 10.60
C GLU A 61 -3.21 12.49 9.48
N THR A 62 -4.15 13.13 8.78
CA THR A 62 -4.78 12.55 7.58
C THR A 62 -3.74 12.27 6.49
N MET A 63 -2.77 13.17 6.27
CA MET A 63 -1.69 12.95 5.30
C MET A 63 -0.75 11.81 5.73
N VAL A 64 -0.43 11.70 7.02
CA VAL A 64 0.37 10.59 7.56
C VAL A 64 -0.36 9.27 7.30
N ARG A 65 -1.64 9.15 7.66
CA ARG A 65 -2.46 7.95 7.41
C ARG A 65 -2.67 7.64 5.93
N ALA A 66 -2.70 8.66 5.07
CA ALA A 66 -2.84 8.47 3.63
C ALA A 66 -1.54 7.96 2.96
N THR A 67 -0.38 8.19 3.57
CA THR A 67 0.95 7.81 3.01
C THR A 67 1.04 6.33 2.63
N PRO A 68 0.80 5.36 3.53
CA PRO A 68 0.82 3.93 3.19
C PRO A 68 -0.25 3.58 2.14
N MET A 69 -1.43 4.21 2.19
CA MET A 69 -2.52 3.98 1.24
C MET A 69 -2.18 4.47 -0.16
N ILE A 70 -1.44 5.58 -0.30
CA ILE A 70 -0.95 6.06 -1.59
C ILE A 70 0.02 5.04 -2.19
N PHE A 71 0.99 4.55 -1.40
CA PHE A 71 1.95 3.56 -1.88
C PHE A 71 1.30 2.23 -2.27
N THR A 72 0.43 1.68 -1.43
CA THR A 72 -0.29 0.43 -1.74
C THR A 72 -1.29 0.62 -2.88
N GLY A 73 -1.97 1.76 -2.96
CA GLY A 73 -2.83 2.12 -4.09
C GLY A 73 -2.06 2.21 -5.41
N LEU A 74 -0.87 2.83 -5.40
CA LEU A 74 0.03 2.84 -6.56
C LEU A 74 0.53 1.44 -6.92
N ALA A 75 0.88 0.62 -5.91
CA ALA A 75 1.29 -0.76 -6.11
C ALA A 75 0.22 -1.54 -6.88
N VAL A 76 -1.04 -1.47 -6.41
CA VAL A 76 -2.19 -2.11 -7.06
C VAL A 76 -2.45 -1.53 -8.45
N ALA A 77 -2.39 -0.21 -8.60
CA ALA A 77 -2.61 0.46 -9.88
C ALA A 77 -1.60 0.01 -10.96
N VAL A 78 -0.32 -0.13 -10.61
CA VAL A 78 0.73 -0.62 -11.52
C VAL A 78 0.49 -2.08 -11.89
N ALA A 79 0.23 -2.94 -10.90
CA ALA A 79 -0.01 -4.37 -11.10
C ALA A 79 -1.21 -4.63 -12.04
N PHE A 80 -2.32 -3.94 -11.80
CA PHE A 80 -3.56 -4.13 -12.56
C PHE A 80 -3.42 -3.72 -14.03
N ARG A 81 -2.49 -2.81 -14.36
CA ARG A 81 -2.21 -2.43 -15.76
C ARG A 81 -1.63 -3.57 -16.58
N ALA A 82 -0.99 -4.57 -15.97
CA ALA A 82 -0.54 -5.79 -16.64
C ALA A 82 -1.51 -6.97 -16.45
N LYS A 83 -2.73 -6.73 -15.93
CA LYS A 83 -3.67 -7.77 -15.45
C LYS A 83 -3.03 -8.71 -14.42
N PHE A 84 -2.14 -8.19 -13.56
CA PHE A 84 -1.62 -8.89 -12.38
C PHE A 84 -2.38 -8.45 -11.15
N TRP A 85 -3.07 -9.38 -10.49
CA TRP A 85 -3.93 -9.10 -9.36
C TRP A 85 -3.14 -9.22 -8.05
N ASN A 86 -2.49 -8.12 -7.66
CA ASN A 86 -1.71 -8.08 -6.43
C ASN A 86 -2.61 -7.76 -5.21
N ILE A 87 -3.35 -8.74 -4.72
CA ILE A 87 -4.09 -8.61 -3.45
C ILE A 87 -3.14 -8.74 -2.24
N GLY A 88 -1.95 -9.30 -2.49
CA GLY A 88 -0.89 -9.49 -1.49
C GLY A 88 -0.12 -8.25 -1.04
N ALA A 89 -0.64 -7.04 -1.27
CA ALA A 89 0.08 -5.79 -0.99
C ALA A 89 0.35 -5.59 0.52
N GLU A 90 -0.56 -6.07 1.38
CA GLU A 90 -0.40 -6.04 2.84
C GLU A 90 0.82 -6.84 3.29
N GLY A 91 0.99 -8.08 2.82
CA GLY A 91 2.16 -8.90 3.13
C GLY A 91 3.47 -8.27 2.60
N GLN A 92 3.42 -7.59 1.45
CA GLN A 92 4.58 -6.88 0.92
C GLN A 92 4.95 -5.65 1.76
N LEU A 93 3.95 -4.94 2.29
CA LEU A 93 4.12 -3.86 3.27
C LEU A 93 4.78 -4.40 4.54
N LEU A 94 4.25 -5.50 5.11
CA LEU A 94 4.80 -6.11 6.32
C LEU A 94 6.26 -6.56 6.13
N ALA A 95 6.56 -7.21 5.00
CA ALA A 95 7.93 -7.59 4.67
C ALA A 95 8.84 -6.37 4.49
N GLY A 96 8.31 -5.29 3.89
CA GLY A 96 9.00 -4.01 3.77
C GLY A 96 9.35 -3.40 5.13
N ALA A 97 8.39 -3.37 6.05
CA ALA A 97 8.56 -2.89 7.42
C ALA A 97 9.64 -3.67 8.17
N VAL A 98 9.58 -5.01 8.12
CA VAL A 98 10.60 -5.89 8.71
C VAL A 98 11.99 -5.57 8.18
N ALA A 99 12.16 -5.56 6.85
CA ALA A 99 13.47 -5.31 6.25
C ALA A 99 14.00 -3.90 6.55
N SER A 100 13.15 -2.88 6.54
CA SER A 100 13.55 -1.52 6.89
C SER A 100 13.92 -1.39 8.35
N CYS A 101 13.22 -2.06 9.27
CA CYS A 101 13.53 -1.98 10.69
C CYS A 101 14.85 -2.69 11.02
N PHE A 102 15.14 -3.84 10.38
CA PHE A 102 16.44 -4.50 10.50
C PHE A 102 17.60 -3.59 10.08
N VAL A 103 17.44 -2.88 8.97
CA VAL A 103 18.47 -1.95 8.47
C VAL A 103 18.55 -0.71 9.34
N GLY A 104 17.41 -0.16 9.78
CA GLY A 104 17.31 1.03 10.62
C GLY A 104 17.87 0.83 12.03
N ALA A 105 17.91 -0.40 12.53
CA ALA A 105 18.52 -0.74 13.81
C ALA A 105 20.06 -0.75 13.80
N ILE A 106 20.69 -0.61 12.62
CA ILE A 106 22.16 -0.58 12.51
C ILE A 106 22.62 0.89 12.60
N PRO A 107 23.53 1.24 13.54
CA PRO A 107 24.00 2.61 13.71
C PRO A 107 24.76 3.08 12.47
N MET A 108 24.25 4.12 11.82
CA MET A 108 24.84 4.71 10.61
C MET A 108 24.36 6.16 10.42
N PRO A 109 25.02 6.96 9.54
CA PRO A 109 24.58 8.32 9.26
C PRO A 109 23.14 8.37 8.73
N GLY A 110 22.33 9.29 9.25
CA GLY A 110 20.88 9.29 9.01
C GLY A 110 20.44 9.26 7.55
N PRO A 111 20.98 10.11 6.64
CA PRO A 111 20.63 10.05 5.23
C PRO A 111 20.92 8.69 4.58
N LEU A 112 22.01 8.04 5.00
CA LEU A 112 22.37 6.71 4.52
C LEU A 112 21.39 5.66 5.06
N ALA A 113 21.03 5.74 6.34
CA ALA A 113 20.02 4.87 6.94
C ALA A 113 18.70 4.93 6.17
N MET A 114 18.18 6.14 5.91
CA MET A 114 16.90 6.32 5.21
C MET A 114 16.91 5.72 3.81
N VAL A 115 18.00 5.91 3.05
CA VAL A 115 18.13 5.35 1.70
C VAL A 115 18.21 3.83 1.76
N LEU A 116 19.03 3.27 2.67
CA LEU A 116 19.18 1.83 2.80
C LEU A 116 17.90 1.15 3.31
N MET A 117 17.17 1.78 4.23
CA MET A 117 15.86 1.34 4.69
C MET A 117 14.86 1.29 3.52
N ALA A 118 14.80 2.35 2.71
CA ALA A 118 13.93 2.41 1.54
C ALA A 118 14.28 1.33 0.50
N VAL A 119 15.57 1.13 0.21
CA VAL A 119 16.03 0.08 -0.70
C VAL A 119 15.73 -1.31 -0.16
N ALA A 120 15.99 -1.57 1.12
CA ALA A 120 15.75 -2.87 1.74
C ALA A 120 14.25 -3.19 1.80
N GLY A 121 13.42 -2.22 2.20
CA GLY A 121 11.97 -2.40 2.25
C GLY A 121 11.35 -2.60 0.86
N ALA A 122 11.79 -1.81 -0.13
CA ALA A 122 11.38 -2.00 -1.53
C ALA A 122 11.83 -3.38 -2.06
N ALA A 123 13.06 -3.80 -1.77
CA ALA A 123 13.57 -5.10 -2.19
C ALA A 123 12.82 -6.25 -1.53
N ALA A 124 12.49 -6.15 -0.24
CA ALA A 124 11.73 -7.16 0.48
C ALA A 124 10.30 -7.28 -0.06
N GLY A 125 9.59 -6.16 -0.25
CA GLY A 125 8.27 -6.16 -0.86
C GLY A 125 8.29 -6.73 -2.29
N ALA A 126 9.31 -6.37 -3.10
CA ALA A 126 9.51 -6.95 -4.41
C ALA A 126 9.79 -8.46 -4.37
N ALA A 127 10.60 -8.93 -3.42
CA ALA A 127 10.90 -10.34 -3.23
C ALA A 127 9.64 -11.15 -2.86
N VAL A 128 8.78 -10.60 -2.01
CA VAL A 128 7.48 -11.21 -1.69
C VAL A 128 6.58 -11.27 -2.92
N ALA A 129 6.48 -10.17 -3.70
CA ALA A 129 5.68 -10.13 -4.92
C ALA A 129 6.21 -11.06 -6.03
N LEU A 130 7.51 -11.37 -6.01
CA LEU A 130 8.13 -12.30 -6.96
C LEU A 130 7.57 -13.72 -6.82
N VAL A 131 7.15 -14.13 -5.62
CA VAL A 131 6.59 -15.46 -5.36
C VAL A 131 5.30 -15.70 -6.17
N PRO A 132 4.20 -14.94 -5.99
CA PRO A 132 2.98 -15.14 -6.77
C PRO A 132 3.21 -14.85 -8.27
N ALA A 133 4.10 -13.91 -8.61
CA ALA A 133 4.43 -13.63 -10.01
C ALA A 133 5.09 -14.82 -10.71
N THR A 134 6.05 -15.48 -10.05
CA THR A 134 6.71 -16.67 -10.59
C THR A 134 5.77 -17.87 -10.63
N LEU A 135 4.92 -18.03 -9.61
CA LEU A 135 3.88 -19.06 -9.60
C LEU A 135 2.91 -18.91 -10.78
N ARG A 136 2.47 -17.68 -11.05
CA ARG A 136 1.64 -17.39 -12.21
C ARG A 136 2.36 -17.65 -13.53
N VAL A 137 3.57 -17.12 -13.69
CA VAL A 137 4.29 -17.18 -14.99
C VAL A 137 4.75 -18.59 -15.33
N LYS A 138 5.28 -19.35 -14.36
CA LYS A 138 5.82 -20.69 -14.60
C LYS A 138 4.78 -21.80 -14.45
N PHE A 139 3.93 -21.69 -13.44
CA PHE A 139 3.03 -22.77 -13.04
C PHE A 139 1.56 -22.46 -13.32
N LYS A 140 1.24 -21.30 -13.90
CA LYS A 140 -0.13 -20.87 -14.23
C LYS A 140 -1.08 -20.89 -13.03
N VAL A 141 -0.53 -20.69 -11.83
CA VAL A 141 -1.30 -20.54 -10.61
C VAL A 141 -2.03 -19.20 -10.64
N ASP A 142 -3.25 -19.19 -10.09
CA ASP A 142 -4.04 -17.97 -9.92
C ASP A 142 -3.33 -16.98 -8.97
N ASP A 143 -3.10 -15.75 -9.44
CA ASP A 143 -2.38 -14.71 -8.70
C ASP A 143 -3.23 -14.06 -7.61
N VAL A 144 -4.56 -14.06 -7.75
CA VAL A 144 -5.48 -13.59 -6.70
C VAL A 144 -5.31 -14.47 -5.47
N VAL A 145 -5.44 -15.79 -5.62
CA VAL A 145 -5.34 -16.74 -4.51
C VAL A 145 -3.93 -16.79 -3.94
N SER A 146 -2.91 -16.90 -4.78
CA SER A 146 -1.52 -17.04 -4.30
C SER A 146 -1.01 -15.78 -3.61
N SER A 147 -1.37 -14.57 -4.08
CA SER A 147 -0.98 -13.33 -3.41
C SER A 147 -1.74 -13.12 -2.09
N LEU A 148 -3.02 -13.48 -2.03
CA LEU A 148 -3.83 -13.39 -0.81
C LEU A 148 -3.32 -14.35 0.27
N LEU A 149 -3.07 -15.63 -0.07
CA LEU A 149 -2.55 -16.61 0.88
C LEU A 149 -1.15 -16.22 1.40
N LEU A 150 -0.36 -15.56 0.56
CA LEU A 150 0.97 -15.11 0.96
C LEU A 150 0.92 -14.02 2.04
N ASN A 151 -0.14 -13.20 2.12
CA ASN A 151 -0.29 -12.24 3.23
C ASN A 151 -0.26 -12.95 4.58
N SER A 152 -1.02 -14.04 4.74
CA SER A 152 -1.06 -14.81 5.98
C SER A 152 0.30 -15.42 6.29
N VAL A 153 1.02 -15.95 5.28
CA VAL A 153 2.37 -16.50 5.48
C VAL A 153 3.32 -15.44 6.00
N ILE A 154 3.31 -14.24 5.41
CA ILE A 154 4.19 -13.14 5.86
C ILE A 154 3.77 -12.64 7.25
N TYR A 155 2.48 -12.51 7.50
CA TYR A 155 1.96 -12.12 8.82
C TYR A 155 2.41 -13.09 9.92
N TYR A 156 2.26 -14.39 9.72
CA TYR A 156 2.70 -15.39 10.71
C TYR A 156 4.23 -15.48 10.81
N ALA A 157 4.95 -15.24 9.71
CA ALA A 157 6.41 -15.13 9.77
C ALA A 157 6.84 -13.92 10.60
N LEU A 158 6.16 -12.78 10.46
CA LEU A 158 6.36 -11.60 11.29
C LEU A 158 6.06 -11.90 12.77
N MET A 159 4.93 -12.52 13.07
CA MET A 159 4.58 -12.93 14.44
C MET A 159 5.65 -13.82 15.06
N ALA A 160 6.07 -14.87 14.35
CA ALA A 160 7.12 -15.76 14.82
C ALA A 160 8.45 -15.04 15.07
N LEU A 161 8.73 -13.97 14.31
CA LEU A 161 9.94 -13.17 14.44
C LEU A 161 9.91 -12.28 15.70
N ILE A 162 8.83 -11.53 15.92
CA ILE A 162 8.70 -10.57 17.04
C ILE A 162 8.27 -11.22 18.36
N GLU A 163 7.72 -12.44 18.32
CA GLU A 163 7.52 -13.25 19.53
C GLU A 163 8.74 -14.11 19.87
N GLY A 164 9.58 -14.40 18.88
CA GLY A 164 10.74 -15.27 19.00
C GLY A 164 12.07 -14.51 19.00
N PRO A 165 12.94 -14.71 17.99
CA PRO A 165 14.35 -14.30 18.06
C PRO A 165 14.57 -12.79 17.95
N TRP A 166 13.60 -12.03 17.45
CA TRP A 166 13.71 -10.59 17.28
C TRP A 166 12.83 -9.81 18.25
N LYS A 167 12.36 -10.48 19.30
CA LYS A 167 11.60 -9.86 20.37
C LYS A 167 12.46 -8.86 21.12
N ASP A 168 11.91 -7.68 21.41
CA ASP A 168 12.56 -6.72 22.29
C ASP A 168 12.75 -7.30 23.70
N SER A 169 14.02 -7.40 24.09
CA SER A 169 14.45 -7.92 25.39
C SER A 169 14.06 -7.03 26.57
N PHE A 170 13.78 -5.73 26.33
CA PHE A 170 13.50 -4.79 27.40
C PHE A 170 12.01 -4.73 27.77
N SER A 171 11.13 -4.56 26.79
CA SER A 171 9.68 -4.41 27.02
C SER A 171 8.97 -5.73 27.31
N GLY A 172 9.48 -6.86 26.80
CA GLY A 172 8.82 -8.16 26.90
C GLY A 172 7.53 -8.30 26.08
N TYR A 173 7.13 -7.25 25.35
CA TYR A 173 6.02 -7.25 24.39
C TYR A 173 6.46 -7.87 23.04
N PRO A 174 5.53 -8.39 22.23
CA PRO A 174 5.84 -8.96 20.92
C PRO A 174 6.08 -7.84 19.88
N ILE A 175 7.15 -7.08 20.07
CA ILE A 175 7.60 -5.98 19.21
C ILE A 175 9.08 -6.15 18.91
N SER A 176 9.54 -5.59 17.79
CA SER A 176 10.97 -5.52 17.50
C SER A 176 11.68 -4.49 18.40
N PRO A 177 13.00 -4.57 18.58
CA PRO A 177 13.80 -3.43 19.02
C PRO A 177 13.52 -2.20 18.14
N PRO A 178 13.64 -0.98 18.70
CA PRO A 178 13.49 0.24 17.95
C PRO A 178 14.63 0.42 16.94
N ILE A 179 14.37 1.18 15.88
CA ILE A 179 15.42 1.67 14.99
C ILE A 179 16.29 2.73 15.70
N GLU A 180 17.48 2.97 15.19
CA GLU A 180 18.36 4.02 15.69
C GLU A 180 17.75 5.40 15.45
N ASP A 181 17.94 6.33 16.40
CA ASP A 181 17.38 7.69 16.30
C ASP A 181 17.83 8.43 15.02
N SER A 182 19.05 8.13 14.54
CA SER A 182 19.55 8.67 13.28
C SER A 182 18.76 8.21 12.05
N ALA A 183 18.11 7.06 12.13
CA ALA A 183 17.32 6.47 11.05
C ALA A 183 15.88 6.99 10.99
N ASN A 184 15.42 7.69 12.04
CA ASN A 184 14.09 8.30 12.09
C ASN A 184 13.90 9.33 10.97
N PHE A 185 12.78 9.24 10.26
CA PHE A 185 12.44 10.19 9.23
C PHE A 185 12.23 11.58 9.82
N PRO A 186 12.81 12.63 9.21
CA PRO A 186 12.70 13.97 9.76
C PRO A 186 11.24 14.42 9.69
N VAL A 187 10.77 14.98 10.81
CA VAL A 187 9.47 15.64 10.90
C VAL A 187 9.56 16.99 10.17
N LEU A 188 8.60 17.24 9.28
CA LEU A 188 8.57 18.38 8.38
C LEU A 188 7.92 19.62 9.01
N LEU A 189 7.02 19.41 9.97
CA LEU A 189 6.33 20.45 10.73
C LEU A 189 6.43 20.13 12.23
N GLU A 190 7.09 21.01 12.98
CA GLU A 190 7.24 20.86 14.44
C GLU A 190 5.88 20.72 15.13
N GLY A 191 5.79 19.82 16.11
CA GLY A 191 4.54 19.52 16.82
C GLY A 191 3.56 18.61 16.05
N THR A 192 3.95 18.09 14.88
CA THR A 192 3.14 17.15 14.10
C THR A 192 3.88 15.83 13.88
N ARG A 193 3.19 14.82 13.35
CA ARG A 193 3.78 13.54 12.90
C ARG A 193 4.11 13.54 11.40
N LEU A 194 3.99 14.69 10.75
CA LEU A 194 4.21 14.81 9.30
C LEU A 194 5.70 14.56 8.99
N HIS A 195 6.01 13.42 8.39
CA HIS A 195 7.38 12.99 8.14
C HIS A 195 7.73 12.95 6.65
N LEU A 196 9.01 12.80 6.33
CA LEU A 196 9.53 12.76 4.96
C LEU A 196 8.85 11.70 4.06
N GLY A 197 8.43 10.57 4.62
CA GLY A 197 7.67 9.54 3.90
C GLY A 197 6.40 10.05 3.19
N VAL A 198 5.72 11.08 3.71
CA VAL A 198 4.56 11.70 3.06
C VAL A 198 4.97 12.34 1.73
N VAL A 199 6.08 13.07 1.74
CA VAL A 199 6.64 13.72 0.54
C VAL A 199 7.07 12.65 -0.46
N ALA A 200 7.69 11.57 0.00
CA ALA A 200 8.06 10.45 -0.85
C ALA A 200 6.83 9.81 -1.54
N ALA A 201 5.72 9.60 -0.83
CA ALA A 201 4.48 9.08 -1.42
C ALA A 201 3.88 10.03 -2.47
N LEU A 202 3.84 11.33 -2.17
CA LEU A 202 3.34 12.35 -3.08
C LEU A 202 4.20 12.48 -4.34
N ILE A 203 5.51 12.26 -4.25
CA ILE A 203 6.42 12.23 -5.40
C ILE A 203 6.30 10.90 -6.17
N ALA A 204 6.06 9.78 -5.48
CA ALA A 204 5.90 8.48 -6.12
C ALA A 204 4.71 8.46 -7.11
N ALA A 205 3.60 9.13 -6.79
CA ALA A 205 2.42 9.18 -7.66
C ALA A 205 2.71 9.75 -9.07
N PRO A 206 3.26 10.97 -9.25
CA PRO A 206 3.61 11.50 -10.57
C PRO A 206 4.75 10.71 -11.24
N LEU A 207 5.70 10.14 -10.48
CA LEU A 207 6.75 9.28 -11.03
C LEU A 207 6.17 8.01 -11.65
N ILE A 208 5.23 7.36 -10.97
CA ILE A 208 4.54 6.17 -11.48
C ILE A 208 3.63 6.53 -12.65
N TRP A 209 2.91 7.64 -12.58
CA TRP A 209 2.15 8.14 -13.72
C TRP A 209 3.05 8.35 -14.95
N PHE A 210 4.20 9.00 -14.78
CA PHE A 210 5.16 9.21 -15.85
C PHE A 210 5.73 7.89 -16.37
N LEU A 211 6.14 6.98 -15.47
CA LEU A 211 6.64 5.65 -15.82
C LEU A 211 5.63 4.90 -16.67
N ILE A 212 4.37 4.87 -16.25
CA ILE A 212 3.32 4.20 -17.02
C ILE A 212 3.14 4.95 -18.34
N VAL A 213 2.74 6.21 -18.34
CA VAL A 213 2.27 6.89 -19.57
C VAL A 213 3.38 7.15 -20.58
N ARG A 214 4.59 7.50 -20.12
CA ARG A 214 5.63 8.11 -20.97
C ARG A 214 6.83 7.22 -21.26
N THR A 215 6.94 6.02 -20.68
CA THR A 215 8.11 5.14 -20.90
C THR A 215 7.79 3.89 -21.74
N THR A 216 8.85 3.28 -22.29
CA THR A 216 8.76 2.01 -23.03
C THR A 216 8.33 0.85 -22.15
N LEU A 217 8.74 0.83 -20.87
CA LEU A 217 8.27 -0.14 -19.89
C LEU A 217 6.76 -0.01 -19.69
N GLY A 218 6.28 1.21 -19.45
CA GLY A 218 4.85 1.48 -19.27
C GLY A 218 4.01 1.16 -20.51
N PHE A 219 4.55 1.38 -21.72
CA PHE A 219 3.94 0.89 -22.96
C PHE A 219 3.81 -0.63 -22.98
N ARG A 220 4.89 -1.37 -22.68
CA ARG A 220 4.87 -2.84 -22.64
C ARG A 220 3.88 -3.37 -21.60
N ILE A 221 3.82 -2.75 -20.42
CA ILE A 221 2.86 -3.08 -19.36
C ILE A 221 1.43 -2.97 -19.89
N ARG A 222 1.06 -1.81 -20.47
CA ARG A 222 -0.29 -1.59 -21.01
C ARG A 222 -0.65 -2.58 -22.11
N VAL A 223 0.23 -2.75 -23.11
CA VAL A 223 -0.05 -3.66 -24.24
C VAL A 223 -0.20 -5.10 -23.75
N THR A 224 0.62 -5.52 -22.78
CA THR A 224 0.50 -6.84 -22.15
C THR A 224 -0.83 -7.00 -21.42
N GLY A 225 -1.29 -5.97 -20.71
CA GLY A 225 -2.60 -5.99 -20.04
C GLY A 225 -3.77 -6.01 -21.02
N GLU A 226 -3.72 -5.25 -22.12
CA GLU A 226 -4.79 -5.22 -23.12
C GLU A 226 -4.90 -6.56 -23.85
N ASN A 227 -3.81 -7.01 -24.50
CA ASN A 227 -3.78 -8.25 -25.26
C ASN A 227 -2.38 -8.91 -25.22
N PRO A 228 -2.19 -9.94 -24.37
CA PRO A 228 -0.93 -10.68 -24.27
C PRO A 228 -0.49 -11.35 -25.57
N GLU A 229 -1.41 -11.82 -26.42
CA GLU A 229 -1.06 -12.46 -27.68
C GLU A 229 -0.52 -11.45 -28.68
N ALA A 230 -1.21 -10.32 -28.84
CA ALA A 230 -0.73 -9.21 -29.67
C ALA A 230 0.62 -8.67 -29.17
N ALA A 231 0.83 -8.62 -27.85
CA ALA A 231 2.10 -8.25 -27.26
C ALA A 231 3.23 -9.20 -27.70
N ARG A 232 3.00 -10.52 -27.68
CA ARG A 232 3.96 -11.53 -28.15
C ARG A 232 4.26 -11.38 -29.64
N TYR A 233 3.23 -11.18 -30.47
CA TYR A 233 3.42 -10.91 -31.90
C TYR A 233 4.25 -9.65 -32.16
N GLY A 234 4.10 -8.63 -31.31
CA GLY A 234 4.92 -7.41 -31.33
C GLY A 234 6.33 -7.56 -30.73
N GLY A 235 6.78 -8.78 -30.39
CA GLY A 235 8.12 -9.04 -29.83
C GLY A 235 8.27 -8.75 -28.33
N ILE A 236 7.17 -8.52 -27.61
CA ILE A 236 7.20 -8.28 -26.16
C ILE A 236 7.25 -9.62 -25.42
N HIS A 237 8.22 -9.74 -24.51
CA HIS A 237 8.34 -10.88 -23.61
C HIS A 237 7.36 -10.72 -22.43
N VAL A 238 6.11 -11.16 -22.62
CA VAL A 238 5.00 -11.01 -21.66
C VAL A 238 5.37 -11.48 -20.25
N GLU A 239 6.04 -12.61 -20.12
CA GLU A 239 6.46 -13.20 -18.85
C GLU A 239 7.40 -12.28 -18.07
N ARG A 240 8.36 -11.65 -18.76
CA ARG A 240 9.29 -10.69 -18.15
C ARG A 240 8.56 -9.41 -17.75
N VAL A 241 7.61 -8.96 -18.56
CA VAL A 241 6.79 -7.78 -18.24
C VAL A 241 5.97 -8.04 -16.98
N LEU A 242 5.28 -9.19 -16.88
CA LEU A 242 4.52 -9.58 -15.69
C LEU A 242 5.39 -9.60 -14.44
N ILE A 243 6.56 -10.25 -14.48
CA ILE A 243 7.49 -10.29 -13.34
C ILE A 243 7.96 -8.88 -12.98
N SER A 244 8.42 -8.08 -13.94
CA SER A 244 8.88 -6.71 -13.66
C SER A 244 7.79 -5.81 -13.08
N THR A 245 6.54 -5.99 -13.53
CA THR A 245 5.38 -5.24 -13.02
C THR A 245 5.06 -5.64 -11.59
N ALA A 246 5.11 -6.95 -11.29
CA ALA A 246 4.90 -7.45 -9.94
C ALA A 246 6.02 -7.00 -8.99
N LEU A 247 7.28 -7.02 -9.41
CA LEU A 247 8.41 -6.51 -8.63
C LEU A 247 8.25 -5.01 -8.33
N LEU A 248 7.87 -4.20 -9.32
CA LEU A 248 7.61 -2.76 -9.12
C LEU A 248 6.44 -2.52 -8.16
N SER A 249 5.37 -3.31 -8.31
CA SER A 249 4.21 -3.28 -7.41
C SER A 249 4.62 -3.63 -5.97
N GLY A 250 5.34 -4.74 -5.79
CA GLY A 250 5.86 -5.16 -4.49
C GLY A 250 6.82 -4.15 -3.87
N ALA A 251 7.67 -3.51 -4.67
CA ALA A 251 8.55 -2.45 -4.20
C ALA A 251 7.76 -1.26 -3.65
N LEU A 252 6.72 -0.81 -4.36
CA LEU A 252 5.85 0.27 -3.89
C LEU A 252 5.11 -0.11 -2.60
N ALA A 253 4.58 -1.33 -2.51
CA ALA A 253 3.94 -1.81 -1.29
C ALA A 253 4.93 -1.92 -0.12
N GLY A 254 6.15 -2.38 -0.36
CA GLY A 254 7.22 -2.43 0.64
C GLY A 254 7.63 -1.05 1.16
N LEU A 255 7.64 -0.03 0.29
CA LEU A 255 7.89 1.36 0.68
C LEU A 255 6.81 1.93 1.61
N ALA A 256 5.58 1.42 1.56
CA ALA A 256 4.56 1.76 2.56
C ALA A 256 5.02 1.35 3.98
N GLY A 257 5.55 0.14 4.12
CA GLY A 257 6.05 -0.38 5.40
C GLY A 257 7.28 0.37 5.90
N VAL A 258 8.14 0.84 4.98
CA VAL A 258 9.26 1.72 5.30
C VAL A 258 8.76 3.02 5.93
N GLY A 259 7.67 3.59 5.41
CA GLY A 259 7.05 4.80 5.95
C GLY A 259 6.53 4.61 7.38
N GLU A 260 5.84 3.49 7.62
CA GLU A 260 5.32 3.14 8.95
C GLU A 260 6.44 2.97 9.98
N VAL A 261 7.51 2.26 9.62
CA VAL A 261 8.66 2.09 10.52
C VAL A 261 9.43 3.39 10.70
N GLY A 262 9.85 4.03 9.61
CA GLY A 262 10.74 5.18 9.67
C GLY A 262 10.08 6.47 10.20
N GLY A 263 8.76 6.63 10.06
CA GLY A 263 8.08 7.89 10.34
C GLY A 263 7.04 7.86 11.46
N VAL A 264 6.49 6.69 11.81
CA VAL A 264 5.28 6.60 12.64
C VAL A 264 5.52 5.76 13.90
N HIS A 265 6.02 4.54 13.72
CA HIS A 265 6.12 3.54 14.78
C HIS A 265 7.56 3.34 15.31
N PHE A 266 8.59 3.56 14.49
CA PHE A 266 10.01 3.38 14.82
C PHE A 266 10.42 1.95 15.23
N GLN A 267 9.51 0.99 15.06
CA GLN A 267 9.67 -0.42 15.35
C GLN A 267 8.59 -1.21 14.60
N VAL A 268 8.66 -2.53 14.63
CA VAL A 268 7.67 -3.42 14.01
C VAL A 268 6.79 -4.07 15.07
N MET A 269 5.48 -4.08 14.82
CA MET A 269 4.44 -4.65 15.68
C MET A 269 3.35 -5.35 14.87
N SER A 270 2.47 -6.10 15.53
CA SER A 270 1.40 -6.90 14.92
C SER A 270 0.41 -6.11 14.05
N ASP A 271 0.17 -4.86 14.43
CA ASP A 271 -0.85 -3.95 13.91
C ASP A 271 -0.20 -2.74 13.20
N ILE A 272 0.98 -2.95 12.62
CA ILE A 272 1.70 -1.92 11.85
C ILE A 272 1.03 -1.61 10.51
N SER A 273 0.27 -2.55 9.94
CA SER A 273 -0.54 -2.25 8.76
C SER A 273 -1.78 -1.47 9.19
N PRO A 274 -2.03 -0.28 8.60
CA PRO A 274 -3.15 0.60 8.96
C PRO A 274 -4.50 0.13 8.43
#